data_AF-A0A8H4ZYT5-F1
#
_entry.id   AF-A0A8H4ZYT5-F1
#
_cell.length_a   1.000
_cell.length_b   1.000
_cell.length_c   1.000
_cell.angle_alpha   90.00
_cell.angle_beta   90.00
_cell.angle_gamma   90.00
#
_symmetry.space_group_name_H-M   'P 1'
#
loop_
_entity.id
_entity.type
_entity.pdbx_description
1 polymer ?
#
loop_
_entity_poly.entity_id
_entity_poly.type
_entity_poly.pdbx_seq_one_letter_code
_entity_poly.pdbx_strand_id
1 'polypeptide(L)'
;MGIQFHRRNGALGRGKWHIFRPEEDRSIWLDSRLSFRVHVEKWVAKAQAVAYHLRGLTNTKHGHLPSAVRSAVRACVEPVLLYGASASDPGTTWPRWSQPSKDVLSSNQHLIQRMTKAMNQSMRAILPVWKTTPVAALHRESGIPPVDQLLEARRLRFPARLKSLDKAHPLAIRTLPPSPPVYHDLIKNRAAIYGFTIHQNNLPFFDGSGRLGPAEVFDAEATGALEGLKAALNLREAARQDIIICLDSLAAAKCLRGTPSDSSQGVFLDFQALAASHGATQVRWVLGHINIPGNEQADKLVKAASPLPEPDGAQPTLAYLRRITRQKTKETF
;
A
#
# COMPACT_ATOMS: atom_id res chain seq x y z
N MET A 1 10.79 -11.56 -9.67
CA MET A 1 10.38 -10.30 -10.33
C MET A 1 10.55 -9.17 -9.32
N GLY A 2 11.74 -8.57 -9.25
CA GLY A 2 12.09 -7.59 -8.21
C GLY A 2 11.53 -6.20 -8.53
N ILE A 3 10.76 -5.65 -7.61
CA ILE A 3 10.37 -4.23 -7.63
C ILE A 3 11.44 -3.49 -6.82
N GLN A 4 12.32 -2.76 -7.50
CA GLN A 4 13.29 -1.89 -6.83
C GLN A 4 12.69 -0.50 -6.65
N PHE A 5 12.71 -0.01 -5.41
CA PHE A 5 12.36 1.35 -5.05
C PHE A 5 13.66 2.16 -4.97
N HIS A 6 13.74 3.29 -5.68
CA HIS A 6 14.90 4.19 -5.59
C HIS A 6 14.43 5.62 -5.29
N ARG A 7 15.10 6.25 -4.32
CA ARG A 7 14.91 7.64 -3.90
C ARG A 7 15.96 8.51 -4.60
N ARG A 8 15.56 9.46 -5.44
CA ARG A 8 16.45 10.58 -5.85
C ARG A 8 16.12 11.82 -5.03
N ASN A 9 17.12 12.37 -4.36
CA ASN A 9 17.04 13.67 -3.70
C ASN A 9 17.10 14.77 -4.78
N GLY A 10 15.97 15.39 -5.09
CA GLY A 10 15.91 16.67 -5.78
C GLY A 10 15.72 17.80 -4.77
N ALA A 11 16.45 18.90 -4.94
CA ALA A 11 16.33 20.12 -4.15
C ALA A 11 14.84 20.53 -4.03
N LEU A 12 14.39 20.80 -2.81
CA LEU A 12 12.98 20.89 -2.36
C LEU A 12 12.31 19.55 -2.01
N GLY A 13 12.87 18.84 -1.04
CA GLY A 13 12.15 18.40 0.19
C GLY A 13 10.86 17.58 0.12
N ARG A 14 10.40 17.12 -1.05
CA ARG A 14 9.22 16.25 -1.18
C ARG A 14 9.62 15.00 -1.95
N GLY A 15 9.94 13.93 -1.22
CA GLY A 15 10.29 12.63 -1.79
C GLY A 15 9.17 12.10 -2.68
N LYS A 16 9.48 11.91 -3.98
CA LYS A 16 8.62 11.25 -4.97
C LYS A 16 9.06 9.79 -5.09
N TRP A 17 8.11 8.86 -5.02
CA TRP A 17 8.38 7.45 -5.24
C TRP A 17 8.17 7.12 -6.72
N HIS A 18 9.20 6.60 -7.38
CA HIS A 18 9.13 6.16 -8.77
C HIS A 18 9.30 4.65 -8.82
N ILE A 19 8.40 3.93 -9.49
CA ILE A 19 8.63 2.56 -9.95
C ILE A 19 9.19 2.69 -11.36
N PHE A 20 10.52 2.62 -11.51
CA PHE A 20 11.20 2.76 -12.81
C PHE A 20 11.44 1.37 -13.42
N ARG A 21 11.00 1.20 -14.67
CA ARG A 21 11.60 0.29 -15.66
C ARG A 21 11.99 1.16 -16.87
N PRO A 22 13.09 0.87 -17.58
CA PRO A 22 13.70 1.75 -18.56
C PRO A 22 12.98 1.76 -19.92
N GLU A 23 11.65 1.86 -19.90
CA GLU A 23 10.81 2.19 -21.06
C GLU A 23 9.78 3.22 -20.56
N GLU A 24 9.96 4.48 -20.92
CA GLU A 24 9.35 5.65 -20.28
C GLU A 24 7.81 5.74 -20.37
N ASP A 25 7.13 4.80 -21.04
CA ASP A 25 5.71 4.96 -21.37
C ASP A 25 4.69 4.17 -20.55
N ARG A 26 5.10 3.19 -19.72
CA ARG A 26 4.15 2.31 -18.99
C ARG A 26 4.38 2.23 -17.48
N SER A 27 4.89 3.29 -16.87
CA SER A 27 5.07 3.34 -15.40
C SER A 27 3.81 3.82 -14.67
N ILE A 28 3.65 3.39 -13.41
CA ILE A 28 2.62 3.89 -12.49
C ILE A 28 3.26 4.95 -11.60
N TRP A 29 2.66 6.13 -11.49
CA TRP A 29 3.17 7.22 -10.65
C TRP A 29 2.47 7.24 -9.30
N LEU A 30 3.23 7.01 -8.23
CA LEU A 30 2.72 7.02 -6.86
C LEU A 30 3.22 8.27 -6.13
N ASP A 31 2.30 9.02 -5.53
CA ASP A 31 2.62 10.11 -4.62
C ASP A 31 2.70 9.61 -3.17
N SER A 32 3.36 10.36 -2.29
CA SER A 32 3.55 9.98 -0.88
C SER A 32 2.24 9.83 -0.10
N ARG A 33 1.13 10.36 -0.61
CA ARG A 33 -0.22 10.25 -0.03
C ARG A 33 -1.10 9.23 -0.75
N LEU A 34 -0.58 8.53 -1.79
CA LEU A 34 -1.35 7.63 -2.65
C LEU A 34 -2.66 8.28 -3.17
N SER A 35 -2.65 9.59 -3.43
CA SER A 35 -3.75 10.32 -4.05
C SER A 35 -3.85 10.09 -5.56
N PHE A 36 -2.81 9.50 -6.18
CA PHE A 36 -2.74 9.21 -7.63
C PHE A 36 -2.93 10.43 -8.55
N ARG A 37 -2.92 11.65 -8.00
CA ARG A 37 -3.14 12.88 -8.76
C ARG A 37 -2.15 12.98 -9.93
N VAL A 38 -0.85 12.92 -9.65
CA VAL A 38 0.20 13.07 -10.67
C VAL A 38 0.08 12.03 -11.79
N HIS A 39 -0.33 10.81 -11.44
CA HIS A 39 -0.59 9.75 -12.41
C HIS A 39 -1.71 10.12 -13.36
N VAL A 40 -2.87 10.48 -12.81
CA VAL A 40 -4.04 10.90 -13.61
C VAL A 40 -3.70 12.09 -14.48
N GLU A 41 -2.99 13.10 -13.96
CA GLU A 41 -2.61 14.30 -14.73
C GLU A 41 -1.79 13.95 -15.98
N LYS A 42 -0.82 13.04 -15.85
CA LYS A 42 0.02 12.60 -16.98
C LYS A 42 -0.77 11.82 -18.01
N TRP A 43 -1.58 10.85 -17.58
CA TRP A 43 -2.38 10.04 -18.50
C TRP A 43 -3.48 10.84 -19.18
N VAL A 44 -4.08 11.80 -18.48
CA VAL A 44 -4.99 12.80 -19.07
C VAL A 44 -4.29 13.60 -20.15
N ALA A 45 -3.07 14.09 -19.92
CA ALA A 45 -2.32 14.84 -20.93
C ALA A 45 -1.99 13.96 -22.16
N LYS A 46 -1.56 12.70 -21.95
CA LYS A 46 -1.31 11.75 -23.04
C LYS A 46 -2.60 11.47 -23.84
N ALA A 47 -3.71 11.22 -23.16
CA ALA A 47 -5.00 10.98 -23.80
C ALA A 47 -5.50 12.20 -24.59
N GLN A 48 -5.28 13.42 -24.07
CA GLN A 48 -5.60 14.66 -24.78
C GLN A 48 -4.77 14.83 -26.04
N ALA A 49 -3.47 14.50 -26.02
CA ALA A 49 -2.63 14.54 -27.21
C ALA A 49 -3.17 13.60 -28.31
N VAL A 50 -3.51 12.36 -27.95
CA VAL A 50 -4.14 11.41 -28.89
C VAL A 50 -5.47 11.95 -29.42
N ALA A 51 -6.30 12.53 -28.56
CA ALA A 51 -7.57 13.13 -28.98
C ALA A 51 -7.38 14.33 -29.93
N TYR A 52 -6.33 15.15 -29.73
CA TYR A 52 -5.98 16.23 -30.65
C TYR A 52 -5.56 15.70 -32.02
N HIS A 53 -4.75 14.64 -32.07
CA HIS A 53 -4.38 14.01 -33.33
C HIS A 53 -5.60 13.47 -34.08
N LEU A 54 -6.49 12.75 -33.39
CA LEU A 54 -7.74 12.25 -33.99
C LEU A 54 -8.60 13.40 -34.53
N ARG A 55 -8.69 14.51 -33.81
CA ARG A 55 -9.43 15.69 -34.27
C ARG A 55 -8.78 16.35 -35.50
N GLY A 56 -7.46 16.34 -35.59
CA GLY A 56 -6.75 16.81 -36.79
C GLY A 56 -7.13 16.00 -38.03
N LEU A 57 -7.27 14.68 -37.89
CA LEU A 57 -7.68 13.78 -38.98
C LEU A 57 -9.14 13.99 -39.41
N THR A 58 -10.03 14.38 -38.50
CA THR A 58 -11.46 14.56 -38.80
C THR A 58 -11.82 15.94 -39.31
N ASN A 59 -10.93 16.92 -39.20
CA ASN A 59 -11.16 18.30 -39.64
C ASN A 59 -10.85 18.54 -41.13
N THR A 60 -11.14 17.56 -41.98
CA THR A 60 -10.93 17.59 -43.43
C THR A 60 -12.26 17.75 -44.17
N LYS A 61 -12.25 18.27 -45.43
CA LYS A 61 -13.47 18.48 -46.24
C LYS A 61 -14.31 17.21 -46.42
N HIS A 62 -13.65 16.05 -46.45
CA HIS A 62 -14.27 14.73 -46.39
C HIS A 62 -13.70 13.99 -45.18
N GLY A 63 -14.36 14.14 -44.03
CA GLY A 63 -13.95 13.52 -42.78
C GLY A 63 -14.12 12.01 -42.75
N HIS A 64 -13.53 11.37 -41.75
CA HIS A 64 -13.74 9.94 -41.49
C HIS A 64 -15.16 9.66 -40.97
N LEU A 65 -15.65 8.45 -41.21
CA LEU A 65 -16.95 8.01 -40.70
C LEU A 65 -16.97 8.09 -39.15
N PRO A 66 -18.00 8.68 -38.52
CA PRO A 66 -18.06 8.82 -37.05
C PRO A 66 -17.89 7.49 -36.29
N SER A 67 -18.36 6.37 -36.85
CA SER A 67 -18.17 5.04 -36.26
C SER A 67 -16.71 4.59 -36.24
N ALA A 68 -15.92 4.93 -37.26
CA ALA A 68 -14.49 4.65 -37.32
C ALA A 68 -13.72 5.47 -36.28
N VAL A 69 -14.05 6.76 -36.16
CA VAL A 69 -13.43 7.66 -35.16
C VAL A 69 -13.81 7.21 -33.74
N ARG A 70 -15.07 6.81 -33.51
CA ARG A 70 -15.52 6.23 -32.24
C ARG A 70 -14.72 4.99 -31.88
N SER A 71 -14.46 4.12 -32.85
CA SER A 71 -13.64 2.91 -32.67
C SER A 71 -12.19 3.28 -32.31
N ALA A 72 -11.61 4.28 -32.99
CA ALA A 72 -10.29 4.79 -32.67
C ALA A 72 -10.21 5.42 -31.27
N VAL A 73 -11.24 6.14 -30.82
CA VAL A 73 -11.31 6.69 -29.45
C VAL A 73 -11.34 5.56 -28.42
N ARG A 74 -12.17 4.53 -28.61
CA ARG A 74 -12.23 3.37 -27.71
C ARG A 74 -10.94 2.55 -27.71
N ALA A 75 -10.23 2.48 -28.83
CA ALA A 75 -8.99 1.71 -28.96
C ALA A 75 -7.74 2.47 -28.47
N CYS A 76 -7.68 3.79 -28.65
CA CYS A 76 -6.45 4.56 -28.44
C CYS A 76 -6.55 5.57 -27.29
N VAL A 77 -7.72 6.17 -27.05
CA VAL A 77 -7.89 7.19 -26.00
C VAL A 77 -8.33 6.56 -24.68
N GLU A 78 -9.33 5.67 -24.72
CA GLU A 78 -9.88 5.03 -23.52
C GLU A 78 -8.81 4.23 -22.73
N PRO A 79 -7.96 3.38 -23.34
CA PRO A 79 -6.98 2.61 -22.60
C PRO A 79 -5.90 3.48 -21.96
N VAL A 80 -5.51 4.57 -22.63
CA VAL A 80 -4.53 5.55 -22.16
C VAL A 80 -5.10 6.35 -20.99
N LEU A 81 -6.31 6.89 -21.14
CA LEU A 81 -6.96 7.70 -20.10
C LEU A 81 -7.20 6.91 -18.82
N LEU A 82 -7.62 5.65 -18.96
CA LEU A 82 -7.96 4.77 -17.85
C LEU A 82 -6.78 3.88 -17.41
N TYR A 83 -5.56 4.19 -17.84
CA TYR A 83 -4.40 3.38 -17.48
C TYR A 83 -4.15 3.42 -15.97
N GLY A 84 -3.96 2.25 -15.37
CA GLY A 84 -3.75 2.14 -13.92
C GLY A 84 -5.01 2.39 -13.07
N ALA A 85 -6.17 2.64 -13.68
CA ALA A 85 -7.42 2.86 -12.94
C ALA A 85 -7.78 1.70 -11.99
N SER A 86 -7.46 0.46 -12.34
CA SER A 86 -7.69 -0.71 -11.46
C SER A 86 -6.82 -0.72 -10.19
N ALA A 87 -5.75 0.08 -10.15
CA ALA A 87 -4.85 0.20 -9.00
C ALA A 87 -5.04 1.52 -8.24
N SER A 88 -5.56 2.55 -8.91
CA SER A 88 -5.72 3.90 -8.37
C SER A 88 -7.16 4.24 -8.00
N ASP A 89 -8.15 3.53 -8.55
CA ASP A 89 -9.56 3.82 -8.32
C ASP A 89 -10.17 2.88 -7.27
N PRO A 90 -10.33 3.35 -6.04
CA PRO A 90 -11.01 2.63 -4.96
C PRO A 90 -12.53 2.56 -5.14
N GLY A 91 -13.09 3.36 -6.06
CA GLY A 91 -14.53 3.56 -6.23
C GLY A 91 -15.03 4.87 -5.61
N THR A 92 -16.33 5.09 -5.77
CA THR A 92 -17.02 6.31 -5.31
C THR A 92 -17.14 6.41 -3.78
N THR A 93 -17.06 5.28 -3.08
CA THR A 93 -17.15 5.20 -1.62
C THR A 93 -15.94 4.48 -1.03
N TRP A 94 -15.45 4.99 0.11
CA TRP A 94 -14.47 4.31 0.95
C TRP A 94 -15.05 4.01 2.31
N PRO A 95 -14.83 2.81 2.87
CA PRO A 95 -15.11 2.58 4.27
C PRO A 95 -14.19 3.49 5.09
N ARG A 96 -14.77 4.25 6.02
CA ARG A 96 -13.96 5.03 6.96
C ARG A 96 -13.19 4.06 7.84
N TRP A 97 -11.85 4.11 7.82
CA TRP A 97 -11.01 3.23 8.63
C TRP A 97 -11.36 3.25 10.13
N SER A 98 -11.81 4.41 10.64
CA SER A 98 -12.28 4.55 12.03
C SER A 98 -13.73 4.10 12.28
N GLN A 99 -14.55 3.96 11.23
CA GLN A 99 -15.95 3.49 11.31
C GLN A 99 -16.33 2.74 10.02
N PRO A 100 -16.08 1.41 9.93
CA PRO A 100 -16.28 0.62 8.72
C PRO A 100 -17.74 0.57 8.22
N SER A 101 -18.72 0.93 9.06
CA SER A 101 -20.14 1.01 8.71
C SER A 101 -20.54 2.33 8.03
N LYS A 102 -19.63 3.30 7.93
CA LYS A 102 -19.89 4.58 7.27
C LYS A 102 -18.99 4.73 6.05
N ASP A 103 -19.63 4.70 4.89
CA ASP A 103 -19.00 5.05 3.63
C ASP A 103 -18.76 6.56 3.56
N VAL A 104 -17.54 6.93 3.18
CA VAL A 104 -17.15 8.31 2.87
C VAL A 104 -17.04 8.44 1.36
N LEU A 105 -17.66 9.47 0.79
CA LEU A 105 -17.49 9.83 -0.61
C LEU A 105 -16.02 10.09 -0.90
N SER A 106 -15.48 9.44 -1.93
CA SER A 106 -14.07 9.62 -2.29
C SER A 106 -13.83 11.07 -2.75
N SER A 107 -12.80 11.72 -2.21
CA SER A 107 -12.41 13.12 -2.54
C SER A 107 -11.86 13.27 -3.98
N ASN A 108 -11.98 12.23 -4.80
CA ASN A 108 -11.36 12.12 -6.13
C ASN A 108 -12.22 12.72 -7.25
N GLN A 109 -13.34 13.37 -6.92
CA GLN A 109 -14.24 13.98 -7.90
C GLN A 109 -13.51 14.98 -8.83
N HIS A 110 -12.55 15.72 -8.30
CA HIS A 110 -11.73 16.64 -9.10
C HIS A 110 -10.87 15.91 -10.15
N LEU A 111 -10.42 14.67 -9.90
CA LEU A 111 -9.67 13.86 -10.87
C LEU A 111 -10.60 13.35 -11.97
N ILE A 112 -11.79 12.87 -11.60
CA ILE A 112 -12.82 12.43 -12.55
C ILE A 112 -13.18 13.58 -13.49
N GLN A 113 -13.39 14.79 -12.96
CA GLN A 113 -13.70 15.98 -13.78
C GLN A 113 -12.59 16.27 -14.82
N ARG A 114 -11.33 16.06 -14.47
CA ARG A 114 -10.21 16.24 -15.42
C ARG A 114 -10.20 15.18 -16.51
N MET A 115 -10.50 13.94 -16.17
CA MET A 115 -10.63 12.86 -17.14
C MET A 115 -11.84 13.09 -18.06
N THR A 116 -12.97 13.53 -17.50
CA THR A 116 -14.16 13.92 -18.27
C THR A 116 -13.84 15.02 -19.27
N LYS A 117 -13.03 16.02 -18.90
CA LYS A 117 -12.60 17.06 -19.84
C LYS A 117 -11.83 16.49 -21.04
N ALA A 118 -10.94 15.52 -20.81
CA ALA A 118 -10.23 14.83 -21.89
C ALA A 118 -11.15 13.97 -22.76
N MET A 119 -12.11 13.26 -22.16
CA MET A 119 -13.09 12.46 -22.90
C MET A 119 -14.06 13.33 -23.72
N ASN A 120 -14.50 14.47 -23.18
CA ASN A 120 -15.33 15.42 -23.92
C ASN A 120 -14.62 15.95 -25.17
N GLN A 121 -13.30 16.09 -25.09
CA GLN A 121 -12.48 16.49 -26.23
C GLN A 121 -12.46 15.42 -27.33
N SER A 122 -12.35 14.13 -26.97
CA SER A 122 -12.38 13.04 -27.95
C SER A 122 -13.78 12.83 -28.55
N MET A 123 -14.85 12.98 -27.77
CA MET A 123 -16.23 12.92 -28.29
C MET A 123 -16.52 14.00 -29.34
N ARG A 124 -15.91 15.18 -29.20
CA ARG A 124 -15.99 16.26 -30.20
C ARG A 124 -15.16 16.02 -31.46
N ALA A 125 -14.28 15.02 -31.46
CA ALA A 125 -13.64 14.56 -32.69
C ALA A 125 -14.55 13.58 -33.47
N ILE A 126 -15.45 12.87 -32.77
CA ILE A 126 -16.41 11.91 -33.34
C ILE A 126 -17.58 12.64 -34.00
N LEU A 127 -18.11 13.66 -33.32
CA LEU A 127 -19.33 14.36 -33.72
C LEU A 127 -19.01 15.77 -34.28
N PRO A 128 -19.67 16.23 -35.34
CA PRO A 128 -19.56 17.61 -35.82
C PRO A 128 -20.40 18.55 -34.95
N VAL A 129 -19.97 18.78 -33.71
CA VAL A 129 -20.73 19.51 -32.67
C VAL A 129 -19.99 20.72 -32.14
N TRP A 130 -20.74 21.73 -31.72
CA TRP A 130 -20.20 22.96 -31.15
C TRP A 130 -19.55 22.72 -29.78
N LYS A 131 -18.62 23.62 -29.39
CA LYS A 131 -18.01 23.59 -28.05
C LYS A 131 -19.02 23.79 -26.92
N THR A 132 -20.19 24.35 -27.22
CA THR A 132 -21.28 24.65 -26.29
C THR A 132 -22.31 23.52 -26.15
N THR A 133 -22.19 22.45 -26.94
CA THR A 133 -23.12 21.31 -26.87
C THR A 133 -23.13 20.70 -25.46
N PRO A 134 -24.31 20.48 -24.84
CA PRO A 134 -24.43 19.88 -23.52
C PRO A 134 -23.73 18.52 -23.43
N VAL A 135 -23.03 18.27 -22.31
CA VAL A 135 -22.22 17.05 -22.12
C VAL A 135 -23.08 15.78 -22.17
N ALA A 136 -24.31 15.83 -21.66
CA ALA A 136 -25.25 14.71 -21.73
C ALA A 136 -25.57 14.30 -23.19
N ALA A 137 -25.75 15.28 -24.08
CA ALA A 137 -25.98 15.03 -25.49
C ALA A 137 -24.73 14.43 -26.18
N LEU A 138 -23.52 14.89 -25.80
CA LEU A 138 -22.27 14.33 -26.33
C LEU A 138 -22.17 12.82 -26.05
N HIS A 139 -22.47 12.38 -24.82
CA HIS A 139 -22.42 10.96 -24.47
C HIS A 139 -23.44 10.13 -25.26
N ARG A 140 -24.67 10.64 -25.39
CA ARG A 140 -25.75 9.98 -26.14
C ARG A 140 -25.38 9.77 -27.61
N GLU A 141 -24.98 10.84 -28.29
CA GLU A 141 -24.73 10.82 -29.74
C GLU A 141 -23.38 10.17 -30.09
N SER A 142 -22.35 10.34 -29.25
CA SER A 142 -21.04 9.75 -29.50
C SER A 142 -21.01 8.25 -29.17
N GLY A 143 -21.98 7.74 -28.40
CA GLY A 143 -22.00 6.35 -27.92
C GLY A 143 -20.82 6.02 -26.98
N ILE A 144 -20.18 7.04 -26.39
CA ILE A 144 -19.12 6.86 -25.39
C ILE A 144 -19.73 7.11 -24.01
N PRO A 145 -19.68 6.14 -23.08
CA PRO A 145 -20.24 6.33 -21.75
C PRO A 145 -19.42 7.34 -20.91
N PRO A 146 -20.03 7.96 -19.89
CA PRO A 146 -19.35 8.77 -18.89
C PRO A 146 -18.15 8.08 -18.23
N VAL A 147 -17.16 8.87 -17.80
CA VAL A 147 -15.88 8.35 -17.27
C VAL A 147 -16.07 7.53 -15.99
N ASP A 148 -16.97 7.95 -15.11
CA ASP A 148 -17.39 7.21 -13.91
C ASP A 148 -17.90 5.80 -14.27
N GLN A 149 -18.74 5.67 -15.30
CA GLN A 149 -19.23 4.37 -15.75
C GLN A 149 -18.11 3.52 -16.35
N LEU A 150 -17.18 4.12 -17.09
CA LEU A 150 -16.01 3.43 -17.63
C LEU A 150 -15.07 2.91 -16.52
N LEU A 151 -14.90 3.71 -15.47
CA LEU A 151 -14.10 3.35 -14.30
C LEU A 151 -14.74 2.20 -13.53
N GLU A 152 -16.04 2.26 -13.23
CA GLU A 152 -16.76 1.16 -12.57
C GLU A 152 -16.77 -0.10 -13.44
N ALA A 153 -16.99 0.01 -14.76
CA ALA A 153 -16.90 -1.13 -15.66
C ALA A 153 -15.50 -1.78 -15.64
N ARG A 154 -14.43 -0.98 -15.57
CA ARG A 154 -13.06 -1.48 -15.46
C ARG A 154 -12.77 -2.11 -14.10
N ARG A 155 -13.27 -1.49 -13.03
CA ARG A 155 -13.20 -2.00 -11.65
C ARG A 155 -13.87 -3.37 -11.52
N LEU A 156 -15.00 -3.61 -12.20
CA LEU A 156 -15.69 -4.91 -12.21
C LEU A 156 -15.05 -5.94 -13.13
N ARG A 157 -14.54 -5.52 -14.30
CA ARG A 157 -13.85 -6.42 -15.24
C ARG A 157 -12.57 -7.01 -14.69
N PHE A 158 -11.83 -6.26 -13.88
CA PHE A 158 -10.56 -6.72 -13.31
C PHE A 158 -10.68 -7.97 -12.41
N PRO A 159 -11.54 -8.01 -11.37
CA PRO A 159 -11.74 -9.20 -10.56
C PRO A 159 -12.43 -10.32 -11.35
N ALA A 160 -13.34 -10.01 -12.26
CA ALA A 160 -13.94 -11.02 -13.14
C ALA A 160 -12.87 -11.74 -13.98
N ARG A 161 -11.93 -10.98 -14.56
CA ARG A 161 -10.77 -11.52 -15.27
C ARG A 161 -9.89 -12.36 -14.35
N LEU A 162 -9.62 -11.92 -13.13
CA LEU A 162 -8.82 -12.70 -12.18
C LEU A 162 -9.49 -14.02 -11.79
N LYS A 163 -10.82 -14.02 -11.59
CA LYS A 163 -11.62 -15.21 -11.26
C LYS A 163 -11.77 -16.17 -12.43
N SER A 164 -11.73 -15.68 -13.67
CA SER A 164 -11.85 -16.52 -14.87
C SER A 164 -10.53 -17.15 -15.31
N LEU A 165 -9.40 -16.78 -14.70
CA LEU A 165 -8.10 -17.39 -15.00
C LEU A 165 -8.06 -18.83 -14.49
N ASP A 166 -7.25 -19.67 -15.14
CA ASP A 166 -6.91 -20.99 -14.62
C ASP A 166 -6.39 -20.87 -13.19
N LYS A 167 -6.77 -21.83 -12.33
CA LYS A 167 -6.27 -21.92 -10.95
C LYS A 167 -4.74 -22.00 -10.89
N ALA A 168 -4.10 -22.60 -11.90
CA ALA A 168 -2.65 -22.68 -12.02
C ALA A 168 -2.00 -21.36 -12.47
N HIS A 169 -2.78 -20.36 -12.90
CA HIS A 169 -2.23 -19.09 -13.37
C HIS A 169 -1.55 -18.33 -12.22
N PRO A 170 -0.34 -17.75 -12.41
CA PRO A 170 0.42 -17.10 -11.33
C PRO A 170 -0.31 -15.92 -10.66
N LEU A 171 -1.21 -15.24 -11.38
CA LEU A 171 -2.06 -14.20 -10.79
C LEU A 171 -3.22 -14.78 -9.96
N ALA A 172 -3.78 -15.93 -10.33
CA ALA A 172 -4.84 -16.59 -9.57
C ALA A 172 -4.28 -17.09 -8.23
N ILE A 173 -3.07 -17.65 -8.24
CA ILE A 173 -2.34 -18.06 -7.03
C ILE A 173 -2.16 -16.87 -6.06
N ARG A 174 -1.88 -15.68 -6.57
CA ARG A 174 -1.73 -14.45 -5.75
C ARG A 174 -3.04 -13.92 -5.18
N THR A 175 -4.18 -14.31 -5.76
CA THR A 175 -5.51 -13.93 -5.28
C THR A 175 -6.13 -14.96 -4.35
N LEU A 176 -5.55 -16.16 -4.26
CA LEU A 176 -5.94 -17.10 -3.22
C LEU A 176 -5.77 -16.38 -1.88
N PRO A 177 -6.74 -16.53 -0.96
CA PRO A 177 -6.46 -16.15 0.42
C PRO A 177 -5.14 -16.84 0.77
N PRO A 178 -4.17 -16.12 1.39
CA PRO A 178 -2.98 -16.80 1.86
C PRO A 178 -3.49 -18.03 2.62
N SER A 179 -3.05 -19.23 2.20
CA SER A 179 -3.25 -20.44 3.00
C SER A 179 -2.96 -20.03 4.43
N PRO A 180 -3.89 -20.22 5.40
CA PRO A 180 -3.70 -19.72 6.75
C PRO A 180 -2.29 -20.14 7.14
N PRO A 181 -1.37 -19.18 7.29
CA PRO A 181 0.01 -19.53 7.50
C PRO A 181 0.01 -20.42 8.75
N VAL A 182 0.82 -21.47 8.75
CA VAL A 182 1.24 -22.03 10.03
C VAL A 182 1.96 -20.86 10.70
N TYR A 183 1.23 -20.19 11.59
CA TYR A 183 1.67 -18.97 12.24
C TYR A 183 2.78 -19.38 13.18
N HIS A 184 4.02 -19.13 12.78
CA HIS A 184 5.05 -18.85 13.75
C HIS A 184 4.98 -17.32 14.00
N ASP A 185 5.04 -16.96 15.26
CA ASP A 185 5.24 -15.67 15.94
C ASP A 185 4.45 -14.41 15.51
N LEU A 186 3.61 -13.91 16.43
CA LEU A 186 2.95 -12.59 16.37
C LEU A 186 3.41 -11.74 17.56
N ILE A 187 3.91 -10.53 17.29
CA ILE A 187 4.64 -9.70 18.25
C ILE A 187 4.13 -8.26 18.16
N LYS A 188 3.70 -7.68 19.28
CA LYS A 188 3.09 -6.34 19.33
C LYS A 188 3.24 -5.68 20.69
N ASN A 189 3.58 -4.37 20.71
CA ASN A 189 4.14 -3.65 21.87
C ASN A 189 3.55 -2.24 22.10
N ARG A 190 3.62 -1.76 23.36
CA ARG A 190 3.32 -0.37 23.80
C ARG A 190 4.61 0.27 24.31
N ALA A 191 4.61 1.58 24.54
CA ALA A 191 5.82 2.31 24.95
C ALA A 191 6.53 1.61 26.12
N ALA A 192 7.81 1.27 25.91
CA ALA A 192 8.67 0.50 26.81
C ALA A 192 8.19 -0.90 27.25
N ILE A 193 7.13 -1.48 26.69
CA ILE A 193 6.63 -2.81 27.08
C ILE A 193 6.47 -3.66 25.85
N TYR A 194 7.08 -4.84 25.87
CA TYR A 194 6.95 -5.82 24.81
C TYR A 194 6.19 -7.08 25.21
N GLY A 195 5.55 -7.72 24.24
CA GLY A 195 4.84 -8.98 24.33
C GLY A 195 4.88 -9.73 22.99
N PHE A 196 5.05 -11.03 23.09
CA PHE A 196 5.03 -11.95 21.94
C PHE A 196 4.24 -13.20 22.28
N THR A 197 3.66 -13.80 21.25
CA THR A 197 3.05 -15.11 21.34
C THR A 197 3.50 -15.98 20.17
N ILE A 198 3.89 -17.21 20.50
CA ILE A 198 4.31 -18.25 19.57
C ILE A 198 3.11 -19.18 19.39
N HIS A 199 2.67 -19.31 18.15
CA HIS A 199 1.62 -20.23 17.79
C HIS A 199 2.24 -21.43 17.05
N GLN A 200 1.62 -22.60 17.17
CA GLN A 200 1.95 -23.78 16.37
C GLN A 200 0.62 -24.43 15.98
N ASN A 201 0.41 -24.73 14.70
CA ASN A 201 -0.85 -25.30 14.20
C ASN A 201 -2.12 -24.50 14.62
N ASN A 202 -2.06 -23.17 14.60
CA ASN A 202 -3.12 -22.24 15.07
C ASN A 202 -3.47 -22.32 16.57
N LEU A 203 -2.65 -22.99 17.37
CA LEU A 203 -2.81 -23.03 18.82
C LEU A 203 -1.69 -22.21 19.48
N PRO A 204 -2.00 -21.40 20.52
CA PRO A 204 -0.99 -20.73 21.29
C PRO A 204 -0.14 -21.78 22.01
N PHE A 205 1.16 -21.77 21.76
CA PHE A 205 2.12 -22.71 22.34
C PHE A 205 2.89 -22.06 23.49
N PHE A 206 3.34 -20.82 23.29
CA PHE A 206 4.15 -20.10 24.26
C PHE A 206 3.90 -18.60 24.18
N ASP A 207 3.97 -17.92 25.31
CA ASP A 207 3.85 -16.48 25.41
C ASP A 207 4.96 -15.89 26.29
N GLY A 208 5.34 -14.67 25.97
CA GLY A 208 6.33 -13.93 26.72
C GLY A 208 6.03 -12.44 26.69
N SER A 209 6.39 -11.75 27.76
CA SER A 209 6.29 -10.31 27.85
C SER A 209 7.36 -9.76 28.78
N GLY A 210 7.70 -8.48 28.60
CA GLY A 210 8.70 -7.81 29.41
C GLY A 210 8.62 -6.30 29.27
N ARG A 211 9.34 -5.62 30.15
CA ARG A 211 9.44 -4.17 30.17
C ARG A 211 10.88 -3.76 29.87
N LEU A 212 11.05 -2.80 28.98
CA LEU A 212 12.28 -2.08 28.72
C LEU A 212 12.38 -0.89 29.69
N GLY A 213 13.58 -0.35 29.82
CA GLY A 213 13.78 0.99 30.38
C GLY A 213 13.11 2.09 29.54
N PRO A 214 13.48 3.36 29.73
CA PRO A 214 12.86 4.47 29.00
C PRO A 214 13.04 4.34 27.47
N ALA A 215 12.00 3.86 26.80
CA ALA A 215 12.05 3.39 25.42
C ALA A 215 10.80 3.78 24.63
N GLU A 216 10.96 3.99 23.32
CA GLU A 216 9.82 4.25 22.44
C GLU A 216 9.16 2.93 22.03
N VAL A 217 7.92 3.01 21.52
CA VAL A 217 7.17 1.85 21.00
C VAL A 217 8.00 1.06 19.97
N PHE A 218 8.73 1.78 19.13
CA PHE A 218 9.58 1.20 18.09
C PHE A 218 10.72 0.35 18.65
N ASP A 219 11.33 0.77 19.77
CA ASP A 219 12.39 -0.02 20.43
C ASP A 219 11.80 -1.25 21.12
N ALA A 220 10.61 -1.10 21.73
CA ALA A 220 9.88 -2.22 22.27
C ALA A 220 9.55 -3.25 21.19
N GLU A 221 9.04 -2.84 20.03
CA GLU A 221 8.77 -3.69 18.86
C GLU A 221 10.00 -4.49 18.40
N ALA A 222 11.15 -3.85 18.31
CA ALA A 222 12.40 -4.52 17.95
C ALA A 222 12.78 -5.59 18.98
N THR A 223 12.73 -5.26 20.27
CA THR A 223 13.09 -6.20 21.34
C THR A 223 12.12 -7.35 21.44
N GLY A 224 10.81 -7.09 21.34
CA GLY A 224 9.80 -8.14 21.30
C GLY A 224 10.07 -9.10 20.14
N ALA A 225 10.47 -8.58 18.97
CA ALA A 225 10.81 -9.41 17.81
C ALA A 225 11.98 -10.34 18.08
N LEU A 226 13.03 -9.82 18.69
CA LEU A 226 14.23 -10.56 19.06
C LEU A 226 13.94 -11.64 20.11
N GLU A 227 13.24 -11.29 21.18
CA GLU A 227 12.92 -12.24 22.25
C GLU A 227 11.94 -13.32 21.79
N GLY A 228 10.98 -12.97 20.92
CA GLY A 228 10.11 -13.94 20.26
C GLY A 228 10.89 -14.92 19.40
N LEU A 229 11.82 -14.43 18.57
CA LEU A 229 12.68 -15.30 17.74
C LEU A 229 13.58 -16.20 18.59
N LYS A 230 14.20 -15.68 19.65
CA LYS A 230 15.01 -16.50 20.57
C LYS A 230 14.17 -17.59 21.22
N ALA A 231 12.98 -17.25 21.70
CA ALA A 231 12.07 -18.21 22.30
C ALA A 231 11.64 -19.29 21.28
N ALA A 232 11.36 -18.90 20.03
CA ALA A 232 11.04 -19.83 18.96
C ALA A 232 12.21 -20.77 18.64
N LEU A 233 13.44 -20.24 18.54
CA LEU A 233 14.64 -21.04 18.26
C LEU A 233 15.00 -22.02 19.37
N ASN A 234 14.65 -21.72 20.62
CA ASN A 234 14.84 -22.62 21.76
C ASN A 234 13.87 -23.82 21.75
N LEU A 235 12.88 -23.85 20.86
CA LEU A 235 11.98 -24.98 20.72
C LEU A 235 12.66 -26.13 19.96
N ARG A 236 12.54 -27.35 20.49
CA ARG A 236 13.23 -28.57 20.02
C ARG A 236 12.97 -28.92 18.54
N GLU A 237 11.90 -28.37 17.96
CA GLU A 237 11.46 -28.61 16.58
C GLU A 237 11.77 -27.44 15.62
N ALA A 238 12.25 -26.30 16.13
CA ALA A 238 12.43 -25.08 15.35
C ALA A 238 13.49 -25.18 14.25
N ALA A 239 14.48 -26.08 14.42
CA ALA A 239 15.53 -26.31 13.42
C ALA A 239 15.00 -26.87 12.08
N ARG A 240 13.75 -27.33 12.02
CA ARG A 240 13.14 -27.91 10.80
C ARG A 240 11.92 -27.14 10.29
N GLN A 241 11.51 -26.07 10.96
CA GLN A 241 10.28 -25.34 10.66
C GLN A 241 10.58 -23.94 10.14
N ASP A 242 9.78 -23.46 9.20
CA ASP A 242 9.82 -22.08 8.73
C ASP A 242 9.30 -21.16 9.83
N ILE A 243 10.12 -20.24 10.33
CA ILE A 243 9.68 -19.26 11.33
C ILE A 243 9.16 -18.04 10.60
N ILE A 244 7.96 -17.60 10.94
CA ILE A 244 7.35 -16.38 10.43
C ILE A 244 7.33 -15.43 11.62
N ILE A 245 7.58 -14.14 11.40
CA ILE A 245 7.58 -13.14 12.46
C ILE A 245 6.66 -12.02 12.02
N CYS A 246 5.49 -11.94 12.63
CA CYS A 246 4.43 -11.02 12.28
C CYS A 246 4.44 -9.83 13.25
N LEU A 247 4.58 -8.64 12.70
CA LEU A 247 4.55 -7.37 13.43
C LEU A 247 3.46 -6.47 12.87
N ASP A 248 2.83 -5.68 13.72
CA ASP A 248 1.85 -4.69 13.28
C ASP A 248 2.46 -3.31 13.01
N SER A 249 3.76 -3.15 13.25
CA SER A 249 4.54 -1.97 12.86
C SER A 249 5.33 -2.18 11.58
N LEU A 250 4.92 -1.42 10.56
CA LEU A 250 5.58 -1.43 9.27
C LEU A 250 7.02 -0.91 9.36
N ALA A 251 7.30 0.00 10.30
CA ALA A 251 8.63 0.56 10.50
C ALA A 251 9.59 -0.51 11.05
N ALA A 252 9.20 -1.20 12.13
CA ALA A 252 10.01 -2.25 12.73
C ALA A 252 10.20 -3.43 11.76
N ALA A 253 9.13 -3.86 11.08
CA ALA A 253 9.21 -4.93 10.08
C ALA A 253 10.17 -4.59 8.93
N LYS A 254 10.27 -3.32 8.52
CA LYS A 254 11.24 -2.88 7.49
C LYS A 254 12.67 -2.94 8.00
N CYS A 255 12.93 -2.50 9.23
CA CYS A 255 14.26 -2.53 9.83
C CYS A 255 14.75 -3.97 10.02
N LEU A 256 13.90 -4.88 10.50
CA LEU A 256 14.25 -6.30 10.65
C LEU A 256 14.61 -6.98 9.31
N ARG A 257 13.92 -6.62 8.22
CA ARG A 257 14.20 -7.15 6.87
C ARG A 257 15.39 -6.52 6.14
N GLY A 258 15.92 -5.40 6.63
CA GLY A 258 16.78 -4.54 5.81
C GLY A 258 17.79 -3.75 6.62
N THR A 259 17.93 -2.46 6.35
CA THR A 259 18.89 -1.63 7.06
C THR A 259 18.40 -1.33 8.49
N PRO A 260 19.16 -1.70 9.53
CA PRO A 260 18.80 -1.39 10.91
C PRO A 260 18.78 0.14 11.11
N SER A 261 17.90 0.62 11.98
CA SER A 261 17.84 2.04 12.36
C SER A 261 18.93 2.42 13.37
N ASP A 262 19.24 3.72 13.45
CA ASP A 262 20.18 4.25 14.46
C ASP A 262 19.74 3.98 15.92
N SER A 263 18.43 3.90 16.18
CA SER A 263 17.90 3.49 17.50
C SER A 263 17.76 1.98 17.55
N SER A 264 18.11 1.38 18.69
CA SER A 264 18.04 -0.07 18.91
C SER A 264 18.80 -0.90 17.85
N GLN A 265 19.86 -0.32 17.26
CA GLN A 265 20.64 -0.94 16.18
C GLN A 265 21.15 -2.34 16.56
N GLY A 266 21.63 -2.50 17.79
CA GLY A 266 22.09 -3.80 18.31
C GLY A 266 20.99 -4.87 18.25
N VAL A 267 19.76 -4.54 18.67
CA VAL A 267 18.62 -5.48 18.66
C VAL A 267 18.29 -5.93 17.24
N PHE A 268 18.29 -5.00 16.28
CA PHE A 268 18.04 -5.35 14.87
C PHE A 268 19.17 -6.20 14.28
N LEU A 269 20.43 -5.91 14.61
CA LEU A 269 21.58 -6.69 14.14
C LEU A 269 21.59 -8.10 14.73
N ASP A 270 21.32 -8.24 16.03
CA ASP A 270 21.22 -9.53 16.70
C ASP A 270 20.08 -10.37 16.11
N PHE A 271 18.93 -9.74 15.86
CA PHE A 271 17.81 -10.41 15.20
C PHE A 271 18.19 -10.90 13.81
N GLN A 272 18.85 -10.07 13.01
CA GLN A 272 19.27 -10.42 11.66
C GLN A 272 20.30 -11.55 11.66
N ALA A 273 21.23 -11.54 12.61
CA ALA A 273 22.20 -12.60 12.79
C ALA A 273 21.52 -13.94 13.14
N LEU A 274 20.54 -13.93 14.04
CA LEU A 274 19.77 -15.13 14.41
C LEU A 274 18.86 -15.62 13.26
N ALA A 275 18.20 -14.70 12.55
CA ALA A 275 17.37 -15.04 11.40
C ALA A 275 18.22 -15.62 10.25
N ALA A 276 19.44 -15.09 10.05
CA ALA A 276 20.38 -15.58 9.05
C ALA A 276 20.97 -16.95 9.44
N SER A 277 21.25 -17.19 10.71
CA SER A 277 21.79 -18.48 11.18
C SER A 277 20.74 -19.60 11.08
N HIS A 278 19.46 -19.28 11.28
CA HIS A 278 18.35 -20.22 11.04
C HIS A 278 18.06 -20.44 9.55
N GLY A 279 18.16 -19.38 8.74
CA GLY A 279 18.02 -19.44 7.28
C GLY A 279 16.58 -19.55 6.75
N ALA A 280 15.64 -20.00 7.58
CA ALA A 280 14.22 -20.17 7.24
C ALA A 280 13.30 -19.23 8.04
N THR A 281 13.74 -18.00 8.27
CA THR A 281 12.98 -16.97 9.00
C THR A 281 12.40 -15.90 8.06
N GLN A 282 11.09 -15.63 8.12
CA GLN A 282 10.39 -14.64 7.31
C GLN A 282 9.68 -13.59 8.18
N VAL A 283 10.04 -12.32 8.04
CA VAL A 283 9.30 -11.23 8.70
C VAL A 283 8.09 -10.83 7.85
N ARG A 284 6.90 -10.73 8.42
CA ARG A 284 5.63 -10.28 7.81
C ARG A 284 5.05 -9.09 8.56
N TRP A 285 4.46 -8.16 7.82
CA TRP A 285 3.71 -7.06 8.43
C TRP A 285 2.22 -7.40 8.37
N VAL A 286 1.51 -7.23 9.48
CA VAL A 286 0.07 -7.47 9.61
C VAL A 286 -0.63 -6.18 10.04
N LEU A 287 -1.91 -6.01 9.69
CA LEU A 287 -2.66 -4.86 10.22
C LEU A 287 -2.96 -5.08 11.71
N GLY A 288 -2.73 -4.04 12.51
CA GLY A 288 -3.15 -3.98 13.91
C GLY A 288 -4.68 -3.92 14.04
N HIS A 289 -5.22 -4.50 15.11
CA HIS A 289 -6.63 -4.33 15.55
C HIS A 289 -7.72 -4.83 14.58
N ILE A 290 -7.46 -5.90 13.81
CA ILE A 290 -8.45 -6.56 12.92
C ILE A 290 -8.72 -8.01 13.36
N ASN A 291 -8.92 -8.25 14.66
CA ASN A 291 -9.29 -9.56 15.21
C ASN A 291 -8.41 -10.74 14.75
N ILE A 292 -7.09 -10.52 14.57
CA ILE A 292 -6.14 -11.60 14.33
C ILE A 292 -5.81 -12.22 15.70
N PRO A 293 -6.14 -13.50 15.96
CA PRO A 293 -6.08 -14.08 17.32
C PRO A 293 -4.74 -13.90 18.03
N GLY A 294 -3.62 -14.18 17.36
CA GLY A 294 -2.29 -14.01 17.96
C GLY A 294 -1.91 -12.54 18.18
N ASN A 295 -2.37 -11.62 17.33
CA ASN A 295 -2.13 -10.19 17.51
C ASN A 295 -2.91 -9.65 18.72
N GLU A 296 -4.17 -10.09 18.89
CA GLU A 296 -4.97 -9.72 20.05
C GLU A 296 -4.41 -10.30 21.36
N GLN A 297 -3.84 -11.50 21.31
CA GLN A 297 -3.21 -12.12 22.46
C GLN A 297 -1.93 -11.38 22.87
N ALA A 298 -1.07 -11.01 21.91
CA ALA A 298 0.07 -10.13 22.18
C ALA A 298 -0.38 -8.77 22.77
N ASP A 299 -1.47 -8.18 22.25
CA ASP A 299 -2.08 -6.96 22.79
C ASP A 299 -2.54 -7.12 24.24
N LYS A 300 -3.07 -8.29 24.63
CA LYS A 300 -3.48 -8.58 26.01
C LYS A 300 -2.26 -8.71 26.93
N LEU A 301 -1.20 -9.37 26.49
CA LEU A 301 0.03 -9.57 27.27
C LEU A 301 0.69 -8.23 27.58
N VAL A 302 0.80 -7.34 26.59
CA VAL A 302 1.35 -6.00 26.80
C VAL A 302 0.52 -5.17 27.76
N LYS A 303 -0.81 -5.26 27.68
CA LYS A 303 -1.69 -4.59 28.65
C LYS A 303 -1.50 -5.14 30.06
N ALA A 304 -1.36 -6.46 30.19
CA ALA A 304 -1.11 -7.12 31.47
C ALA A 304 0.27 -6.82 32.05
N ALA A 305 1.27 -6.56 31.20
CA ALA A 305 2.65 -6.20 31.59
C ALA A 305 2.82 -4.71 31.92
N SER A 306 1.81 -3.86 31.67
CA SER A 306 1.85 -2.42 31.97
C SER A 306 2.11 -2.02 33.43
N PRO A 307 1.64 -2.75 34.46
CA PRO A 307 1.92 -2.41 35.85
C PRO A 307 3.30 -2.91 36.33
N LEU A 308 4.10 -3.58 35.50
CA LEU A 308 5.42 -4.09 35.92
C LEU A 308 6.42 -2.94 36.18
N PRO A 309 7.24 -3.06 37.24
CA PRO A 309 8.29 -2.10 37.50
C PRO A 309 9.32 -2.07 36.37
N GLU A 310 9.97 -0.92 36.20
CA GLU A 310 11.07 -0.78 35.26
C GLU A 310 12.25 -1.65 35.72
N PRO A 311 12.97 -2.31 34.80
CA PRO A 311 14.15 -3.09 35.18
C PRO A 311 15.24 -2.18 35.78
N ASP A 312 15.83 -2.62 36.90
CA ASP A 312 16.87 -1.88 37.62
C ASP A 312 18.09 -1.63 36.70
N GLY A 313 18.53 -0.36 36.63
CA GLY A 313 19.68 0.06 35.84
C GLY A 313 19.44 0.22 34.34
N ALA A 314 18.19 0.21 33.88
CA ALA A 314 17.88 0.31 32.45
C ALA A 314 18.21 1.68 31.85
N GLN A 315 19.01 1.68 30.78
CA GLN A 315 19.41 2.89 30.07
C GLN A 315 18.31 3.34 29.08
N PRO A 316 18.11 4.66 28.92
CA PRO A 316 17.17 5.20 27.94
C PRO A 316 17.64 4.94 26.50
N THR A 317 16.70 4.64 25.62
CA THR A 317 16.98 4.45 24.19
C THR A 317 17.29 5.78 23.49
N LEU A 318 18.03 5.72 22.38
CA LEU A 318 18.35 6.91 21.58
C LEU A 318 17.09 7.62 21.06
N ALA A 319 16.04 6.86 20.67
CA ALA A 319 14.78 7.44 20.25
C ALA A 319 14.07 8.20 21.38
N TYR A 320 14.08 7.64 22.60
CA TYR A 320 13.52 8.29 23.79
C TYR A 320 14.27 9.59 24.12
N LEU A 321 15.60 9.58 24.11
CA LEU A 321 16.42 10.78 24.33
C LEU A 321 16.16 11.86 23.27
N ARG A 322 16.02 11.46 21.99
CA ARG A 322 15.65 12.37 20.89
C ARG A 322 14.26 12.98 21.06
N ARG A 323 13.29 12.25 21.65
CA ARG A 323 11.95 12.79 21.92
C ARG A 323 11.99 13.84 23.04
N ILE A 324 12.67 13.54 24.15
CA ILE A 324 12.80 14.46 25.29
C ILE A 324 13.50 15.75 24.89
N THR A 325 14.61 15.65 24.16
CA THR A 325 15.34 16.83 23.67
C THR A 325 14.46 17.72 22.80
N ARG A 326 13.66 17.14 21.90
CA ARG A 326 12.68 17.87 21.07
C ARG A 326 11.56 18.52 21.88
N GLN A 327 11.07 17.87 22.93
CA GLN A 327 10.03 18.41 23.81
C GLN A 327 10.57 19.61 24.62
N LYS A 328 11.76 19.48 25.22
CA LYS A 328 12.41 20.58 25.95
C LYS A 328 12.62 21.80 25.05
N THR A 329 13.08 21.62 23.80
CA THR A 329 13.22 22.72 22.85
C THR A 329 11.89 23.35 22.40
N LYS A 330 10.74 22.72 22.64
CA LYS A 330 9.42 23.31 22.33
C LYS A 330 8.80 24.06 23.50
N GLU A 331 9.24 23.77 24.72
CA GLU A 331 8.76 24.43 25.93
C GLU A 331 9.60 25.69 26.26
N THR A 332 10.79 25.80 25.67
CA THR A 332 11.71 26.94 25.83
C THR A 332 11.55 28.05 24.78
N PHE A 333 10.55 27.97 23.89
CA PHE A 333 10.17 28.98 22.90
C PHE A 333 8.66 29.16 22.88
#